data_AF-A0A1I7HYV2-F1
#
_entry.id   AF-A0A1I7HYV2-F1
#
_cell.length_a   1.000
_cell.length_b   1.000
_cell.length_c   1.000
_cell.angle_alpha   90.00
_cell.angle_beta   90.00
_cell.angle_gamma   90.00
#
_symmetry.space_group_name_H-M   'P 1'
#
loop_
_entity.id
_entity.type
_entity.pdbx_description
1 polymer ?
#
loop_
_entity_poly.entity_id
_entity_poly.type
_entity_poly.pdbx_seq_one_letter_code
_entity_poly.pdbx_strand_id
1 'polypeptide(L)'
;MPNEAFKLLENERTRKLALDVLAPLRKAGYESMVFDDGGKIAESFTKEDAENNTESSVEILNSQVSISKITASVRIKKAMYEGQAKWTVIYKRPIEVTIDDTVWLKRFQNNEEAAPPNSSLYVDMEEIFPCNEKGEAIGDAEYRITKVHRVDLPPKQGFLL
;
A
#
# COMPACT_ATOMS: atom_id res chain seq x y z
N MET A 1 2.45 15.36 -5.24
CA MET A 1 1.46 15.21 -4.15
C MET A 1 0.43 14.21 -4.63
N PRO A 2 0.40 12.96 -4.16
CA PRO A 2 -0.67 12.04 -4.53
C PRO A 2 -1.96 12.52 -3.86
N ASN A 3 -2.95 12.89 -4.68
CA ASN A 3 -4.25 13.44 -4.30
C ASN A 3 -4.88 12.66 -3.14
N GLU A 4 -5.19 13.34 -2.02
CA GLU A 4 -5.94 12.78 -0.89
C GLU A 4 -7.29 12.19 -1.31
N ALA A 5 -7.85 12.68 -2.43
CA ALA A 5 -9.04 12.12 -3.07
C ALA A 5 -8.90 10.63 -3.44
N PHE A 6 -7.71 10.16 -3.84
CA PHE A 6 -7.51 8.74 -4.20
C PHE A 6 -7.58 7.82 -2.97
N LYS A 7 -7.06 8.25 -1.81
CA LYS A 7 -7.15 7.48 -0.57
C LYS A 7 -8.59 7.37 -0.06
N LEU A 8 -9.42 8.38 -0.33
CA LEU A 8 -10.83 8.38 0.04
C LEU A 8 -11.66 7.44 -0.84
N LEU A 9 -11.28 7.27 -2.11
CA LEU A 9 -11.93 6.34 -3.05
C LEU A 9 -11.57 4.87 -2.81
N GLU A 10 -10.39 4.58 -2.25
CA GLU A 10 -10.00 3.21 -1.85
C GLU A 10 -10.76 2.69 -0.63
N ASN A 11 -11.31 3.58 0.21
CA ASN A 11 -12.03 3.19 1.42
C ASN A 11 -13.49 2.84 1.09
N GLU A 12 -13.81 1.54 1.14
CA GLU A 12 -15.15 1.01 0.86
C GLU A 12 -16.26 1.67 1.70
N ARG A 13 -15.97 2.01 2.96
CA ARG A 13 -16.91 2.67 3.87
C ARG A 13 -17.20 4.10 3.42
N THR A 14 -16.18 4.83 3.01
CA THR A 14 -16.31 6.21 2.51
C THR A 14 -17.06 6.24 1.18
N ARG A 15 -16.76 5.30 0.27
CA ARG A 15 -17.48 5.15 -1.00
C ARG A 15 -18.96 4.86 -0.77
N LYS A 16 -19.29 3.93 0.14
CA LYS A 16 -20.67 3.62 0.49
C LYS A 16 -21.39 4.83 1.06
N LEU A 17 -20.74 5.58 1.95
CA LEU A 17 -21.31 6.78 2.56
C LEU A 17 -21.57 7.88 1.51
N ALA A 18 -20.66 8.08 0.56
CA ALA A 18 -20.85 9.02 -0.54
C ALA A 18 -22.04 8.62 -1.44
N LEU A 19 -22.19 7.33 -1.75
CA LEU A 19 -23.33 6.82 -2.52
C LEU A 19 -24.65 6.97 -1.76
N ASP A 20 -24.65 6.69 -0.46
CA ASP A 20 -25.84 6.82 0.40
C ASP A 20 -26.30 8.30 0.50
N VAL A 21 -25.34 9.24 0.54
CA VAL A 21 -25.61 10.69 0.55
C VAL A 21 -26.26 11.15 -0.76
N LEU A 22 -25.85 10.60 -1.91
CA LEU A 22 -26.41 10.93 -3.22
C LEU A 22 -27.68 10.14 -3.57
N ALA A 23 -28.01 9.08 -2.83
CA ALA A 23 -29.17 8.22 -3.09
C ALA A 23 -30.52 8.95 -3.22
N PRO A 24 -30.80 10.06 -2.49
CA PRO A 24 -32.06 10.81 -2.67
C PRO A 24 -32.22 11.41 -4.07
N LEU A 25 -31.14 11.82 -4.73
CA LEU A 25 -31.18 12.38 -6.10
C LEU A 25 -31.61 11.35 -7.15
N ARG A 26 -31.54 10.05 -6.83
CA ARG A 26 -32.00 8.95 -7.69
C ARG A 26 -33.50 8.68 -7.57
N LYS A 27 -34.20 9.30 -6.62
CA LYS A 27 -35.65 9.16 -6.45
C LYS A 27 -36.38 10.21 -7.29
N ALA A 28 -37.55 9.85 -7.82
CA ALA A 28 -38.40 10.79 -8.54
C ALA A 28 -38.79 11.97 -7.63
N GLY A 29 -38.57 13.20 -8.10
CA GLY A 29 -38.93 14.44 -7.39
C GLY A 29 -37.77 15.25 -6.81
N TYR A 30 -36.52 14.77 -6.90
CA TYR A 30 -35.31 15.52 -6.52
C TYR A 30 -34.50 15.91 -7.77
N GLU A 31 -34.19 17.20 -7.93
CA GLU A 31 -33.43 17.73 -9.09
C GLU A 31 -31.99 18.13 -8.73
N SER A 32 -31.77 18.60 -7.50
CA SER A 32 -30.45 18.97 -7.00
C SER A 32 -30.36 18.87 -5.47
N MET A 33 -29.13 18.73 -4.98
CA MET A 33 -28.77 18.70 -3.57
C MET A 33 -27.65 19.71 -3.34
N VAL A 34 -27.76 20.50 -2.28
CA VAL A 34 -26.78 21.52 -1.92
C VAL A 34 -26.29 21.24 -0.51
N PHE A 35 -24.97 21.14 -0.37
CA PHE A 35 -24.30 21.03 0.92
C PHE A 35 -23.93 22.44 1.38
N ASP A 36 -24.51 22.82 2.51
CA ASP A 36 -24.21 24.03 3.25
C ASP A 36 -23.10 23.74 4.25
N ASP A 37 -22.12 24.65 4.35
CA ASP A 37 -21.23 24.76 5.51
C ASP A 37 -21.33 26.17 6.09
N GLY A 38 -22.28 26.36 7.00
CA GLY A 38 -22.42 27.60 7.76
C GLY A 38 -22.90 28.78 6.90
N GLY A 39 -23.86 28.54 6.00
CA GLY A 39 -24.47 29.59 5.17
C GLY A 39 -23.71 29.89 3.87
N LYS A 40 -22.68 29.11 3.53
CA LYS A 40 -22.05 29.10 2.21
C LYS A 40 -22.35 27.78 1.52
N ILE A 41 -22.70 27.84 0.24
CA ILE A 41 -22.79 26.65 -0.61
C ILE A 41 -21.37 26.09 -0.72
N ALA A 42 -21.13 24.98 -0.06
CA ALA A 42 -19.87 24.25 -0.14
C ALA A 42 -19.83 23.50 -1.48
N GLU A 43 -20.86 22.71 -1.77
CA GLU A 43 -20.98 21.91 -2.99
C GLU A 43 -22.44 21.75 -3.42
N SER A 44 -22.69 21.62 -4.73
CA SER A 44 -24.01 21.32 -5.28
C SER A 44 -23.92 20.18 -6.28
N PHE A 45 -24.82 19.21 -6.17
CA PHE A 45 -24.92 18.06 -7.05
C PHE A 45 -26.28 18.05 -7.73
N THR A 46 -26.30 17.80 -9.02
CA THR A 46 -27.52 17.66 -9.81
C THR A 46 -27.92 16.20 -9.93
N LYS A 47 -29.15 15.96 -10.38
CA LYS A 47 -29.63 14.62 -10.72
C LYS A 47 -28.75 13.94 -11.78
N GLU A 48 -28.29 14.69 -12.77
CA GLU A 48 -27.36 14.18 -13.80
C GLU A 48 -26.03 13.70 -13.19
N ASP A 49 -25.50 14.40 -12.17
CA ASP A 49 -24.29 13.97 -11.45
C ASP A 49 -24.50 12.67 -10.68
N ALA A 50 -25.69 12.47 -10.10
CA ALA A 50 -26.03 11.27 -9.35
C ALA A 50 -26.33 10.04 -10.24
N GLU A 51 -26.83 10.28 -11.45
CA GLU A 51 -27.08 9.29 -12.50
C GLU A 51 -25.78 8.89 -13.23
N ASN A 52 -24.85 9.82 -13.49
CA ASN A 52 -23.52 9.47 -14.00
C ASN A 52 -22.68 8.66 -12.98
N ASN A 53 -23.07 8.68 -11.70
CA ASN A 53 -22.40 7.96 -10.61
C ASN A 53 -23.10 6.64 -10.25
N THR A 54 -24.05 6.15 -11.05
CA THR A 54 -24.67 4.83 -10.85
C THR A 54 -23.72 3.72 -11.27
N GLU A 55 -23.06 3.13 -10.27
CA GLU A 55 -22.57 1.74 -10.25
C GLU A 55 -21.59 1.26 -11.31
N SER A 56 -21.11 2.09 -12.23
CA SER A 56 -20.04 1.70 -13.14
C SER A 56 -19.25 2.91 -13.61
N SER A 57 -17.94 2.85 -13.34
CA SER A 57 -16.91 3.74 -13.88
C SER A 57 -16.67 5.05 -13.12
N VAL A 58 -16.36 4.98 -11.82
CA VAL A 58 -15.02 5.49 -11.52
C VAL A 58 -14.16 4.55 -12.35
N GLU A 59 -13.59 5.03 -13.46
CA GLU A 59 -12.38 4.43 -13.99
C GLU A 59 -11.42 4.43 -12.79
N ILE A 60 -11.54 3.41 -11.95
CA ILE A 60 -10.42 2.82 -11.27
C ILE A 60 -9.57 2.51 -12.48
N LEU A 61 -8.69 3.46 -12.85
CA LEU A 61 -7.60 3.22 -13.77
C LEU A 61 -7.17 1.82 -13.40
N ASN A 62 -7.46 0.85 -14.27
CA ASN A 62 -7.20 -0.54 -13.99
C ASN A 62 -5.71 -0.56 -13.78
N SER A 63 -5.28 -0.42 -12.52
CA SER A 63 -3.91 -0.13 -12.21
C SER A 63 -3.27 -1.46 -12.46
N GLN A 64 -2.73 -1.60 -13.67
CA GLN A 64 -2.07 -2.82 -14.04
C GLN A 64 -0.88 -2.89 -13.11
N VAL A 65 -0.94 -3.84 -12.19
CA VAL A 65 0.13 -4.01 -11.22
C VAL A 65 1.21 -4.80 -11.93
N SER A 66 2.33 -4.15 -12.23
CA SER A 66 3.51 -4.86 -12.71
C SER A 66 4.27 -5.43 -11.53
N ILE A 67 4.44 -6.76 -11.53
CA ILE A 67 5.15 -7.48 -10.46
C ILE A 67 6.47 -7.99 -11.05
N SER A 68 7.57 -7.45 -10.56
CA SER A 68 8.92 -7.90 -10.87
C SER A 68 9.44 -8.80 -9.75
N LYS A 69 9.94 -9.99 -10.09
CA LYS A 69 10.52 -10.94 -9.13
C LYS A 69 12.04 -10.79 -9.11
N ILE A 70 12.59 -10.59 -7.92
CA ILE A 70 14.00 -10.29 -7.70
C ILE A 70 14.53 -11.20 -6.61
N THR A 71 15.59 -11.94 -6.91
CA THR A 71 16.37 -12.67 -5.90
C THR A 71 17.61 -11.85 -5.56
N ALA A 72 17.77 -11.47 -4.29
CA ALA A 72 18.87 -10.60 -3.88
C ALA A 72 19.28 -10.79 -2.41
N SER A 73 20.46 -10.25 -2.08
CA SER A 73 20.87 -10.05 -0.69
C SER A 73 20.52 -8.63 -0.26
N VAL A 74 19.80 -8.50 0.86
CA VAL A 74 19.38 -7.22 1.45
C VAL A 74 19.87 -7.12 2.88
N ARG A 75 20.35 -5.95 3.30
CA ARG A 75 20.82 -5.75 4.68
C ARG A 75 19.73 -5.16 5.55
N ILE A 76 19.49 -5.73 6.73
CA ILE A 76 18.53 -5.21 7.68
C ILE A 76 19.07 -3.89 8.26
N LYS A 77 18.34 -2.79 8.08
CA LYS A 77 18.63 -1.52 8.75
C LYS A 77 17.85 -1.40 10.05
N LYS A 78 16.57 -1.74 10.00
CA LYS A 78 15.66 -1.74 11.15
C LYS A 78 14.78 -2.98 11.08
N ALA A 79 14.94 -3.86 12.07
CA ALA A 79 14.08 -5.02 12.26
C ALA A 79 12.81 -4.61 13.01
N MET A 80 11.67 -5.17 12.62
CA MET A 80 10.42 -5.04 13.35
C MET A 80 10.08 -6.41 13.94
N TYR A 81 9.95 -6.46 15.26
CA TYR A 81 9.75 -7.73 15.99
C TYR A 81 8.29 -8.16 16.08
N GLU A 82 7.35 -7.31 15.63
CA GLU A 82 5.91 -7.52 15.75
C GLU A 82 5.24 -7.67 14.38
N GLY A 83 4.62 -8.83 14.15
CA GLY A 83 3.69 -9.07 13.03
C GLY A 83 4.27 -8.89 11.61
N GLN A 84 3.38 -8.56 10.66
CA GLN A 84 3.69 -8.20 9.27
C GLN A 84 4.04 -6.71 9.12
N ALA A 85 4.70 -6.13 10.12
CA ALA A 85 5.08 -4.73 10.07
C ALA A 85 6.08 -4.44 8.94
N LYS A 86 6.21 -3.17 8.56
CA LYS A 86 7.17 -2.74 7.55
C LYS A 86 8.60 -2.76 8.10
N TRP A 87 9.46 -3.57 7.48
CA TRP A 87 10.89 -3.64 7.75
C TRP A 87 11.63 -2.60 6.92
N THR A 88 12.72 -2.05 7.44
CA THR A 88 13.62 -1.22 6.62
C THR A 88 14.86 -2.01 6.26
N VAL A 89 15.04 -2.28 4.97
CA VAL A 89 16.21 -2.99 4.44
C VAL A 89 16.99 -2.12 3.46
N ILE A 90 18.26 -2.43 3.26
CA ILE A 90 19.15 -1.79 2.31
C ILE A 90 19.38 -2.77 1.18
N TYR A 91 18.85 -2.45 -0.01
CA TYR A 91 19.15 -3.15 -1.25
C TYR A 91 20.11 -2.31 -2.10
N LYS A 92 19.59 -1.36 -2.88
CA LYS A 92 20.35 -0.28 -3.54
C LYS A 92 20.29 1.02 -2.74
N ARG A 93 19.12 1.27 -2.15
CA ARG A 93 18.81 2.34 -1.21
C ARG A 93 18.04 1.75 -0.03
N PRO A 94 17.92 2.46 1.10
CA PRO A 94 16.99 2.08 2.15
C PRO A 94 15.57 2.06 1.57
N ILE A 95 14.89 0.91 1.71
CA ILE A 95 13.51 0.70 1.29
C ILE A 95 12.71 0.11 2.44
N GLU A 96 11.42 0.41 2.47
CA GLU A 96 10.46 -0.28 3.33
C GLU A 96 9.96 -1.52 2.61
N VAL A 97 9.96 -2.65 3.31
CA VAL A 97 9.52 -3.95 2.78
C VAL A 97 8.59 -4.62 3.77
N THR A 98 7.60 -5.34 3.27
CA THR A 98 6.82 -6.28 4.08
C THR A 98 7.40 -7.68 3.89
N ILE A 99 7.51 -8.47 4.95
CA ILE A 99 7.94 -9.87 4.86
C ILE A 99 6.69 -10.76 4.93
N ASP A 100 6.41 -11.47 3.85
CA ASP A 100 5.26 -12.37 3.74
C ASP A 100 5.61 -13.84 4.05
N ASP A 101 6.90 -14.12 4.31
CA ASP A 101 7.37 -15.43 4.74
C ASP A 101 6.94 -15.72 6.19
N THR A 102 5.69 -16.18 6.34
CA THR A 102 5.10 -16.50 7.65
C THR A 102 5.84 -17.59 8.40
N VAL A 103 6.50 -18.51 7.70
CA VAL A 103 7.26 -19.60 8.32
C VAL A 103 8.53 -19.03 8.94
N TRP A 104 9.28 -18.22 8.19
CA TRP A 104 10.48 -17.56 8.70
C TRP A 104 10.15 -16.57 9.82
N LEU A 105 9.11 -15.76 9.66
CA LEU A 105 8.68 -14.79 10.69
C LEU A 105 8.36 -15.46 12.02
N LYS A 106 7.69 -16.63 12.00
CA LYS A 106 7.42 -17.40 13.22
C LYS A 106 8.71 -17.85 13.90
N ARG A 107 9.68 -18.36 13.14
CA ARG A 107 10.98 -18.77 13.70
C ARG A 107 11.73 -17.58 14.30
N PHE A 108 11.72 -16.44 13.62
CA PHE A 108 12.30 -15.20 14.13
C PHE A 108 11.63 -14.74 15.42
N GLN A 109 10.29 -14.73 15.47
CA GLN A 109 9.51 -14.34 16.66
C GLN A 109 9.71 -15.29 17.84
N ASN A 110 9.93 -16.58 17.56
CA ASN A 110 10.26 -17.59 18.58
C ASN A 110 11.73 -17.58 19.02
N ASN A 111 12.56 -16.66 18.49
CA ASN A 111 14.01 -16.62 18.68
C ASN A 111 14.76 -17.88 18.18
N GLU A 112 14.17 -18.63 17.26
CA GLU A 112 14.83 -19.77 16.60
C GLU A 112 15.80 -19.30 15.51
N GLU A 113 15.52 -18.15 14.89
CA GLU A 113 16.37 -17.51 13.88
C GLU A 113 16.76 -16.10 14.33
N ALA A 114 18.06 -15.80 14.38
CA ALA A 114 18.54 -14.47 14.76
C ALA A 114 18.75 -13.59 13.53
N ALA A 115 18.10 -12.43 13.49
CA ALA A 115 18.26 -11.45 12.42
C ALA A 115 18.44 -10.02 12.98
N PRO A 116 19.52 -9.75 13.73
CA PRO A 116 19.77 -8.42 14.28
C PRO A 116 20.03 -7.39 13.17
N PRO A 117 19.90 -6.09 13.47
CA PRO A 117 20.31 -5.03 12.55
C PRO A 117 21.72 -5.26 12.00
N ASN A 118 21.94 -4.85 10.74
CA ASN A 118 23.12 -5.08 9.91
C ASN A 118 23.35 -6.52 9.44
N SER A 119 22.51 -7.49 9.80
CA SER A 119 22.52 -8.81 9.17
C SER A 119 22.10 -8.71 7.70
N SER A 120 22.60 -9.61 6.86
CA SER A 120 22.20 -9.70 5.46
C SER A 120 21.22 -10.86 5.28
N LEU A 121 20.12 -10.63 4.59
CA LEU A 121 19.11 -11.61 4.26
C LEU A 121 19.23 -11.94 2.78
N TYR A 122 19.36 -13.21 2.44
CA TYR A 122 19.20 -13.66 1.06
C TYR A 122 17.72 -14.02 0.83
N VAL A 123 17.06 -13.30 -0.06
CA VAL A 123 15.60 -13.28 -0.19
C VAL A 123 15.14 -13.32 -1.63
N ASP A 124 13.94 -13.86 -1.81
CA ASP A 124 13.11 -13.56 -2.98
C ASP A 124 12.18 -12.39 -2.61
N MET A 125 12.19 -11.34 -3.42
CA MET A 125 11.34 -10.18 -3.26
C MET A 125 10.56 -9.89 -4.54
N GLU A 126 9.38 -9.31 -4.35
CA GLU A 126 8.54 -8.76 -5.40
C GLU A 126 8.60 -7.24 -5.31
N GLU A 127 8.86 -6.62 -6.44
CA GLU A 127 8.76 -5.17 -6.64
C GLU A 127 7.49 -4.92 -7.45
N ILE A 128 6.56 -4.19 -6.83
CA ILE A 128 5.19 -4.00 -7.27
C ILE A 128 5.02 -2.53 -7.66
N PHE A 129 4.78 -2.25 -8.94
CA PHE A 129 4.54 -0.90 -9.42
C PHE A 129 3.10 -0.73 -9.91
N PRO A 130 2.40 0.34 -9.48
CA PRO A 130 1.14 0.71 -10.09
C PRO A 130 1.40 1.30 -11.48
N CYS A 131 0.88 0.67 -12.53
CA CYS A 131 0.97 1.15 -13.90
C CYS A 131 -0.38 1.68 -14.43
N ASN A 132 -0.32 2.61 -15.38
CA ASN A 132 -1.50 3.04 -16.15
C ASN A 132 -1.82 2.03 -17.25
N GLU A 133 -2.90 2.26 -17.99
CA GLU A 133 -3.33 1.40 -19.09
C GLU A 133 -2.30 1.27 -20.23
N LYS A 134 -1.27 2.14 -20.25
CA LYS A 134 -0.15 2.11 -21.19
C LYS A 134 1.09 1.41 -20.63
N GLY A 135 1.02 0.88 -19.41
CA GLY A 135 2.14 0.22 -18.72
C GLY A 135 3.16 1.19 -18.11
N GLU A 136 2.88 2.48 -18.06
CA GLU A 136 3.76 3.48 -17.44
C GLU A 136 3.53 3.54 -15.93
N ALA A 137 4.60 3.62 -15.15
CA ALA A 137 4.52 3.69 -13.70
C ALA A 137 3.92 5.04 -13.24
N ILE A 138 2.86 4.98 -12.43
CA ILE A 138 2.12 6.15 -11.93
C ILE A 138 2.49 6.49 -10.48
N GLY A 139 3.27 5.64 -9.80
CA GLY A 139 3.56 5.78 -8.38
C GLY A 139 4.85 5.08 -7.95
N ASP A 140 5.13 5.19 -6.65
CA ASP A 140 6.27 4.53 -6.03
C ASP A 140 6.10 3.01 -5.99
N ALA A 141 7.22 2.30 -6.05
CA ALA A 141 7.25 0.84 -5.93
C ALA A 141 6.95 0.41 -4.50
N GLU A 142 6.09 -0.58 -4.35
CA GLU A 142 5.98 -1.35 -3.11
C GLU A 142 6.88 -2.60 -3.21
N TYR A 143 7.57 -2.93 -2.11
CA TYR A 143 8.47 -4.08 -2.06
C TYR A 143 7.96 -5.09 -1.04
N ARG A 144 7.93 -6.37 -1.43
CA ARG A 144 7.53 -7.48 -0.56
C ARG A 144 8.54 -8.61 -0.62
N ILE A 145 9.04 -9.05 0.53
CA ILE A 145 9.88 -10.25 0.62
C ILE A 145 8.94 -11.45 0.73
N THR A 146 8.91 -12.27 -0.31
CA THR A 146 8.07 -13.47 -0.36
C THR A 146 8.72 -14.66 0.33
N LYS A 147 10.05 -14.71 0.35
CA LYS A 147 10.78 -15.82 0.97
C LYS A 147 12.16 -15.40 1.48
N VAL A 148 12.52 -15.88 2.67
CA VAL A 148 13.86 -15.74 3.24
C VAL A 148 14.58 -17.09 3.18
N HIS A 149 15.70 -17.15 2.47
CA HIS A 149 16.47 -18.39 2.28
C HIS A 149 17.58 -18.56 3.31
N ARG A 150 18.32 -17.49 3.60
CA ARG A 150 19.38 -17.50 4.62
C ARG A 150 19.59 -16.14 5.28
N VAL A 151 20.12 -16.18 6.50
CA VAL A 151 20.55 -15.00 7.27
C VAL A 151 22.06 -15.07 7.50
N ASP A 152 22.77 -14.08 6.98
CA ASP A 152 24.20 -13.90 7.18
C ASP A 152 24.41 -12.85 8.28
N LEU A 153 24.85 -13.30 9.46
CA LEU A 153 25.09 -12.44 10.63
C LEU A 153 26.26 -11.47 10.37
N PRO A 154 26.22 -10.26 10.97
CA PRO A 154 27.35 -9.34 10.88
C PRO A 154 28.62 -9.99 11.46
N PRO A 155 29.81 -9.67 10.94
CA PRO A 155 31.05 -10.18 11.48
C PRO A 155 31.14 -9.82 12.97
N LYS A 156 31.51 -10.80 13.81
CA LYS A 156 31.78 -10.52 15.22
C LYS A 156 32.87 -9.45 15.28
N GLN A 157 32.53 -8.26 15.77
CA GLN A 157 33.54 -7.27 16.09
C GLN A 157 34.39 -7.86 17.21
N GLY A 158 35.55 -8.40 16.84
CA GLY A 158 36.59 -8.72 17.80
C GLY A 158 36.97 -7.42 18.48
N PHE A 159 36.74 -7.35 19.79
CA PHE A 159 37.39 -6.35 20.63
C PHE A 159 38.89 -6.47 20.36
N LEU A 160 39.47 -5.50 19.65
CA LEU A 160 40.89 -5.19 19.83
C LEU A 160 40.97 -4.55 21.22
N LEU A 161 41.16 -5.40 22.23
CA LEU A 161 41.64 -5.01 23.55
C LEU A 161 43.10 -4.59 23.46
#